data_AF-A0A349J8A9-F1
#
_entry.id   AF-A0A349J8A9-F1
#
_cell.length_a   1.000
_cell.length_b   1.000
_cell.length_c   1.000
_cell.angle_alpha   90.00
_cell.angle_beta   90.00
_cell.angle_gamma   90.00
#
_symmetry.space_group_name_H-M   'P 1'
#
loop_
_entity.id
_entity.type
_entity.pdbx_description
1 polymer ?
#
loop_
_entity_poly.entity_id
_entity_poly.type
_entity_poly.pdbx_seq_one_letter_code
_entity_poly.pdbx_strand_id
1 'polypeptide(L)' 'VSSRMLGHGAQLADHEIAGLLTWLRKSWGNQSPAVEMSIVTQARARFATRSQPWSPAELRVLSGGR' A
#
# COMPACT_ATOMS: atom_id res chain seq x y z
N VAL A 1 -18.96 10.58 8.04
CA VAL A 1 -17.87 11.35 7.38
C VAL A 1 -17.08 10.38 6.53
N SER A 2 -17.11 10.47 5.19
CA SER A 2 -16.25 9.63 4.35
C SER A 2 -14.79 10.06 4.54
N SER A 3 -14.12 9.47 5.54
CA SER A 3 -12.71 9.72 5.82
C SER A 3 -11.89 9.06 4.70
N ARG A 4 -11.58 9.85 3.66
CA ARG A 4 -10.68 9.43 2.59
C ARG A 4 -9.27 9.78 3.03
N MET A 5 -8.43 8.76 3.27
CA MET A 5 -7.00 8.98 3.49
C MET A 5 -6.37 9.57 2.22
N LEU A 6 -5.49 10.55 2.39
CA LEU A 6 -4.70 11.12 1.31
C LEU A 6 -3.68 10.10 0.79
N GLY A 7 -3.27 10.24 -0.47
CA GLY A 7 -2.18 9.47 -1.04
C GLY A 7 -0.82 9.97 -0.53
N HIS A 8 0.04 9.06 -0.08
CA HIS A 8 1.37 9.39 0.47
C HIS A 8 2.52 9.11 -0.53
N GLY A 9 2.20 8.62 -1.74
CA GLY A 9 3.19 8.19 -2.73
C GLY A 9 4.05 9.30 -3.34
N ALA A 10 3.65 10.57 -3.17
CA ALA A 10 4.44 11.73 -3.59
C ALA A 10 5.34 12.28 -2.46
N GLN A 11 5.11 11.86 -1.22
CA GLN A 11 5.78 12.40 -0.02
C GLN A 11 6.84 11.44 0.53
N LEU A 12 6.65 10.13 0.35
CA LEU A 12 7.52 9.09 0.89
C LEU A 12 8.23 8.31 -0.22
N ALA A 13 9.52 8.06 -0.05
CA ALA A 13 10.33 7.19 -0.89
C ALA A 13 9.96 5.70 -0.73
N ASP A 14 10.39 4.84 -1.66
CA ASP A 14 10.02 3.41 -1.69
C ASP A 14 10.44 2.67 -0.42
N HIS A 15 11.65 2.94 0.05
CA HIS A 15 12.19 2.32 1.25
C HIS A 15 11.46 2.80 2.52
N GLU A 16 11.00 4.05 2.57
CA GLU A 16 10.26 4.60 3.71
C GLU A 16 8.88 3.95 3.83
N ILE A 17 8.16 3.82 2.70
CA ILE A 17 6.87 3.12 2.65
C ILE A 17 7.06 1.65 3.04
N ALA A 18 8.07 0.97 2.50
CA ALA A 18 8.36 -0.42 2.83
C ALA A 18 8.69 -0.62 4.32
N GLY A 19 9.49 0.27 4.90
CA GLY A 19 9.83 0.27 6.32
C GLY A 19 8.61 0.49 7.21
N LEU A 20 7.78 1.50 6.91
CA LEU A 20 6.55 1.78 7.66
C LEU A 20 5.57 0.60 7.62
N LEU A 21 5.34 0.02 6.43
CA LEU A 21 4.47 -1.13 6.27
C LEU A 21 5.01 -2.38 6.99
N THR A 22 6.32 -2.57 6.99
CA THR A 22 6.97 -3.65 7.74
C THR A 22 6.77 -3.48 9.24
N TRP A 23 7.01 -2.27 9.77
CA TRP A 23 6.74 -1.97 11.17
C TRP A 23 5.28 -2.25 11.53
N LEU A 24 4.33 -1.78 10.71
CA LEU A 24 2.90 -2.01 10.90
C LEU A 24 2.54 -3.51 10.93
N ARG A 25 3.12 -4.29 10.02
CA ARG A 25 2.92 -5.75 9.90
C ARG A 25 3.51 -6.56 11.05
N LYS A 26 4.40 -5.97 11.83
CA LYS A 26 5.01 -6.58 13.03
C LYS A 26 4.50 -5.97 14.34
N SER A 27 3.73 -4.89 14.25
CA SER A 27 3.16 -4.19 15.41
C SER A 27 1.84 -4.82 15.84
N TRP A 28 1.46 -4.57 17.10
CA TRP A 28 0.17 -4.97 17.66
C TRP A 28 -0.15 -6.47 17.52
N GLY A 29 0.85 -7.32 17.69
CA GLY A 29 0.70 -8.78 17.63
C GLY A 29 0.62 -9.35 16.21
N ASN A 30 0.73 -8.51 15.17
CA ASN A 30 0.78 -9.00 13.79
C ASN A 30 2.08 -9.78 13.53
N GLN A 31 1.99 -10.89 12.80
CA GLN A 31 3.13 -11.74 12.42
C GLN A 31 3.37 -11.80 10.91
N SER A 32 2.86 -10.83 10.16
CA SER A 32 2.94 -10.84 8.69
C SER A 32 4.39 -10.68 8.19
N PRO A 33 4.76 -11.25 7.03
CA PRO A 33 6.09 -11.05 6.43
C PRO A 33 6.40 -9.58 6.16
N ALA A 34 7.69 -9.22 6.14
CA ALA A 34 8.17 -7.89 5.79
C ALA A 34 7.70 -7.47 4.38
N VAL A 35 7.64 -6.16 4.14
CA VAL A 35 7.41 -5.61 2.80
C VAL A 35 8.75 -5.25 2.21
N GLU A 36 9.11 -5.91 1.11
CA GLU A 36 10.28 -5.55 0.32
C GLU A 36 10.06 -4.24 -0.45
N MET A 37 11.12 -3.43 -0.57
CA MET A 37 11.09 -2.18 -1.33
C MET A 37 10.63 -2.40 -2.78
N SER A 38 11.08 -3.50 -3.40
CA SER A 38 10.74 -3.85 -4.79
C SER A 38 9.23 -4.00 -5.01
N ILE A 39 8.47 -4.41 -4.00
CA ILE A 39 7.00 -4.50 -4.07
C ILE A 39 6.40 -3.10 -4.21
N VAL A 40 6.92 -2.12 -3.45
CA VAL A 40 6.46 -0.73 -3.50
C VAL A 40 6.79 -0.10 -4.86
N THR A 41 8.01 -0.32 -5.35
CA THR A 41 8.45 0.16 -6.68
C THR A 41 7.54 -0.35 -7.79
N GLN A 42 7.27 -1.66 -7.79
CA GLN A 42 6.39 -2.29 -8.78
C GLN A 42 4.95 -1.76 -8.69
N ALA A 43 4.43 -1.57 -7.48
CA ALA A 43 3.10 -1.01 -7.28
C ALA A 43 3.00 0.44 -7.79
N ARG A 44 4.01 1.28 -7.52
CA ARG A 44 4.05 2.66 -8.05
C ARG A 44 4.09 2.68 -9.56
N ALA A 45 4.94 1.86 -10.19
CA ALA A 45 5.02 1.77 -11.64
C ALA A 45 3.69 1.29 -12.25
N ARG A 46 3.10 0.23 -11.68
CA ARG A 46 1.85 -0.37 -12.16
C ARG A 46 0.66 0.59 -12.09
N PHE A 47 0.62 1.48 -11.11
CA PHE A 47 -0.52 2.36 -10.84
C PHE A 47 -0.20 3.86 -10.98
N ALA A 48 0.88 4.22 -11.67
CA ALA A 48 1.38 5.59 -11.78
C ALA A 48 0.35 6.59 -12.35
N THR A 49 -0.56 6.13 -13.21
CA THR A 49 -1.57 6.97 -13.86
C THR A 49 -2.85 7.11 -13.04
N ARG A 50 -2.97 6.43 -11.88
CA ARG A 50 -4.19 6.45 -11.08
C ARG A 50 -4.24 7.71 -10.21
N SER A 51 -5.26 8.53 -10.45
CA SER A 51 -5.54 9.76 -9.68
C SER A 51 -6.73 9.63 -8.71
N GLN A 52 -7.49 8.55 -8.80
CA GLN A 52 -8.68 8.32 -7.97
C GLN A 52 -8.40 7.35 -6.81
N PRO A 53 -8.98 7.57 -5.62
CA PRO A 53 -8.89 6.61 -4.53
C PRO A 53 -9.39 5.22 -4.93
N TRP A 54 -8.86 4.18 -4.29
CA TRP A 54 -9.34 2.82 -4.49
C TRP A 54 -10.71 2.61 -3.84
N SER A 55 -11.64 2.02 -4.58
CA SER A 55 -12.89 1.50 -4.00
C SER A 55 -12.68 0.09 -3.44
N PRO A 56 -13.48 -0.33 -2.44
CA PRO A 56 -13.43 -1.69 -1.94
C PRO A 56 -13.65 -2.77 -3.01
N ALA A 57 -14.47 -2.49 -4.03
CA ALA A 57 -14.74 -3.41 -5.13
C ALA A 57 -13.50 -3.62 -6.02
N GLU A 58 -12.80 -2.54 -6.39
CA GLU A 58 -11.57 -2.62 -7.18
C GLU A 58 -10.47 -3.38 -6.43
N LEU A 59 -10.32 -3.14 -5.13
CA LEU A 59 -9.31 -3.84 -4.32
C LEU A 59 -9.56 -5.35 -4.25
N ARG A 60 -10.83 -5.77 -4.18
CA ARG A 60 -11.20 -7.20 -4.16
C ARG A 60 -10.85 -7.91 -5.46
N VAL A 61 -11.01 -7.22 -6.59
CA VAL A 61 -10.60 -7.74 -7.91
C VAL A 61 -9.07 -7.87 -7.97
N LEU A 62 -8.33 -6.90 -7.43
CA LEU A 62 -6.86 -6.93 -7.42
C LEU A 62 -6.26 -7.97 -6.45
N SER A 63 -6.93 -8.27 -5.34
CA SER A 63 -6.45 -9.28 -4.37
C SER A 63 -6.69 -10.73 -4.82
N GLY A 64 -7.33 -10.94 -5.98
CA GLY A 64 -7.65 -12.27 -6.49
C GLY A 64 -8.70 -13.00 -5.64
N GLY A 65 -9.53 -12.28 -4.89
CA GLY A 65 -10.65 -12.85 -4.12
C GLY A 65 -10.25 -13.72 -2.91
N ARG A 66 -9.01 -13.63 -2.44
CA ARG A 66 -8.59 -14.26 -1.18
C ARG A 66 -8.95 -13.41 0.04
#